data_AF-A0A3N2MHR4-F1
#
_entry.id   AF-A0A3N2MHR4-F1
#
_cell.length_a   1.000
_cell.length_b   1.000
_cell.length_c   1.000
_cell.angle_alpha   90.00
_cell.angle_beta   90.00
_cell.angle_gamma   90.00
#
_symmetry.space_group_name_H-M   'P 1'
#
loop_
_entity.id
_entity.type
_entity.pdbx_description
1 polymer ?
#
loop_
_entity_poly.entity_id
_entity_poly.type
_entity_poly.pdbx_seq_one_letter_code
_entity_poly.pdbx_strand_id
1 'polypeptide(L)'
;MGTAIILIKLIAAHLVGDFILQTDKLCADKFSNNKAFRYRALSVHALVHAALAYLFVAQWNNWAVPLVIGASHFLIDLVKTHFKRKDLVGFVCDQLAHYCVIVVLWLIVFANHDYSQAAKILSANFWLIATTYIAVLSPTSVLIKSFMHL
;
A
#
# COMPACT_ATOMS: atom_id res chain seq x y z
N MET A 1 -2.95 -3.66 22.89
CA MET A 1 -2.89 -2.43 22.07
C MET A 1 -1.53 -2.19 21.39
N GLY A 2 -0.44 -2.85 21.81
CA GLY A 2 0.92 -2.54 21.30
C GLY A 2 1.18 -2.82 19.82
N THR A 3 0.56 -3.84 19.22
CA THR A 3 0.84 -4.24 17.82
C THR A 3 -0.19 -3.71 16.82
N ALA A 4 -1.37 -3.28 17.29
CA ALA A 4 -2.42 -2.70 16.44
C ALA A 4 -1.94 -1.41 15.74
N ILE A 5 -1.07 -0.64 16.39
CA ILE A 5 -0.45 0.55 15.78
C ILE A 5 0.40 0.20 14.55
N ILE A 6 1.01 -0.99 14.51
CA ILE A 6 1.82 -1.44 13.37
C ILE A 6 0.91 -1.71 12.17
N LEU A 7 -0.26 -2.32 12.40
CA LEU A 7 -1.25 -2.51 11.34
C LEU A 7 -1.71 -1.16 10.77
N ILE A 8 -2.01 -0.19 11.63
CA ILE A 8 -2.39 1.17 11.20
C ILE A 8 -1.26 1.80 10.37
N LYS A 9 0.00 1.68 10.80
CA LYS A 9 1.17 2.18 10.06
C LYS A 9 1.35 1.53 8.69
N LEU A 10 1.14 0.22 8.59
CA LEU A 10 1.20 -0.50 7.32
C LEU A 10 0.08 -0.04 6.37
N ILE A 11 -1.15 0.13 6.89
CA ILE A 11 -2.27 0.69 6.13
C ILE A 11 -1.95 2.12 5.69
N ALA A 12 -1.40 2.96 6.56
CA ALA A 12 -1.00 4.33 6.23
C ALA A 12 0.06 4.35 5.12
N ALA A 13 1.09 3.50 5.20
CA ALA A 13 2.12 3.39 4.18
C ALA A 13 1.53 3.02 2.82
N HIS A 14 0.63 2.03 2.80
CA HIS A 14 -0.08 1.61 1.60
C HIS A 14 -0.93 2.74 1.01
N LEU A 15 -1.74 3.41 1.83
CA LEU A 15 -2.58 4.53 1.38
C LEU A 15 -1.74 5.69 0.80
N VAL A 16 -0.64 6.05 1.47
CA VAL A 16 0.29 7.07 0.98
C VAL A 16 0.90 6.65 -0.36
N GLY A 17 1.33 5.40 -0.50
CA GLY A 17 1.92 4.89 -1.73
C GLY A 17 0.95 4.89 -2.90
N ASP A 18 -0.25 4.33 -2.73
CA ASP A 18 -1.23 4.15 -3.82
C ASP A 18 -1.98 5.43 -4.21
N PHE A 19 -2.22 6.34 -3.26
CA PHE A 19 -3.07 7.50 -3.52
C PHE A 19 -2.33 8.84 -3.57
N ILE A 20 -1.22 8.97 -2.85
CA ILE A 20 -0.47 10.24 -2.79
C ILE A 20 0.74 10.20 -3.72
N LEU A 21 1.51 9.11 -3.69
CA LEU A 21 2.76 9.00 -4.45
C LEU A 21 2.59 8.36 -5.83
N GLN A 22 1.47 7.70 -6.08
CA GLN A 22 1.16 7.15 -7.40
C GLN A 22 0.71 8.25 -8.37
N THR A 23 1.64 8.71 -9.21
CA THR A 23 1.34 9.72 -10.23
C THR A 23 0.55 9.16 -11.43
N ASP A 24 -0.20 10.02 -12.12
CA ASP A 24 -0.94 9.65 -13.34
C ASP A 24 -0.04 9.05 -14.42
N LYS A 25 1.20 9.56 -14.55
CA LYS A 25 2.20 9.02 -15.46
C LYS A 25 2.59 7.58 -15.09
N LEU A 26 2.86 7.31 -13.81
CA LEU A 26 3.19 5.98 -13.35
C LEU A 26 2.04 5.01 -13.61
N CYS A 27 0.80 5.45 -13.38
CA CYS A 27 -0.40 4.69 -13.71
C CYS A 27 -0.49 4.39 -15.22
N ALA A 28 -0.30 5.40 -16.08
CA ALA A 28 -0.31 5.22 -17.53
C ALA A 28 0.76 4.22 -18.01
N ASP A 29 2.00 4.35 -17.49
CA ASP A 29 3.11 3.48 -17.84
C ASP A 29 2.87 2.03 -17.38
N LYS A 30 2.25 1.82 -16.21
CA LYS A 30 1.84 0.48 -15.70
C LYS A 30 0.87 -0.23 -16.65
N PHE A 31 0.03 0.49 -17.39
CA PHE A 31 -0.91 -0.09 -18.36
C PHE A 31 -0.39 -0.07 -19.81
N SER A 32 0.83 0.40 -20.05
CA SER A 32 1.44 0.46 -21.38
C SER A 32 1.58 -0.94 -22.01
N ASN A 33 1.57 -0.99 -23.34
CA ASN A 33 1.89 -2.21 -24.10
C ASN A 33 3.41 -2.43 -24.21
N ASN A 34 4.21 -1.40 -23.93
CA ASN A 34 5.66 -1.55 -23.83
C ASN A 34 6.01 -2.23 -22.51
N LYS A 35 6.51 -3.48 -22.61
CA LYS A 35 6.88 -4.29 -21.44
C LYS A 35 7.91 -3.59 -20.55
N ALA A 36 8.89 -2.89 -21.13
CA ALA A 36 9.94 -2.23 -20.36
C ALA A 36 9.39 -1.08 -19.50
N PHE A 37 8.52 -0.23 -20.08
CA PHE A 37 7.87 0.85 -19.33
C PHE A 37 6.95 0.31 -18.25
N ARG A 38 6.17 -0.73 -18.56
CA ARG A 38 5.30 -1.39 -17.59
C ARG A 38 6.09 -1.94 -16.39
N TYR A 39 7.11 -2.77 -16.64
CA TYR A 39 7.89 -3.38 -15.56
C TYR A 39 8.64 -2.32 -14.75
N ARG A 40 9.20 -1.29 -15.39
CA ARG A 40 9.84 -0.18 -14.68
C ARG A 40 8.84 0.54 -13.76
N ALA A 41 7.65 0.85 -14.26
CA ALA A 41 6.63 1.54 -13.48
C ALA A 41 6.15 0.70 -12.29
N LEU A 42 5.92 -0.61 -12.50
CA LEU A 42 5.58 -1.56 -11.44
C LEU A 42 6.69 -1.67 -10.39
N SER A 43 7.95 -1.77 -10.80
CA SER A 43 9.08 -1.88 -9.88
C SER A 43 9.28 -0.61 -9.06
N VAL A 44 9.16 0.58 -9.68
CA VAL A 44 9.25 1.85 -8.95
C VAL A 44 8.13 1.94 -7.91
N HIS A 45 6.90 1.59 -8.28
CA HIS A 45 5.75 1.60 -7.36
C HIS A 45 5.97 0.65 -6.18
N ALA A 46 6.40 -0.58 -6.45
CA ALA A 46 6.68 -1.57 -5.42
C ALA A 46 7.81 -1.15 -4.46
N LEU A 47 8.86 -0.50 -4.98
CA LEU A 47 9.96 0.02 -4.16
C LEU A 47 9.51 1.15 -3.24
N VAL A 48 8.61 2.04 -3.72
CA VAL A 48 8.00 3.08 -2.89
C VAL A 48 7.24 2.45 -1.72
N HIS A 49 6.42 1.42 -1.98
CA HIS A 49 5.69 0.72 -0.93
C HIS A 49 6.59 0.01 0.06
N ALA A 50 7.63 -0.69 -0.42
CA ALA A 50 8.62 -1.30 0.46
C ALA A 50 9.30 -0.28 1.37
N ALA A 51 9.70 0.87 0.81
CA ALA A 51 10.36 1.95 1.55
C ALA A 51 9.42 2.60 2.57
N LEU A 52 8.18 2.91 2.20
CA LEU A 52 7.18 3.48 3.11
C LEU A 52 6.85 2.53 4.26
N ALA A 53 6.61 1.25 3.96
CA ALA A 53 6.31 0.25 4.99
C ALA A 53 7.47 0.13 5.99
N TYR A 54 8.70 0.09 5.49
CA TYR A 54 9.89 -0.02 6.35
C TYR A 54 10.09 1.22 7.21
N LEU A 55 9.93 2.41 6.62
CA LEU A 55 10.05 3.69 7.32
C LEU A 55 8.96 3.88 8.38
N PHE A 56 7.71 3.54 8.07
CA PHE A 56 6.58 3.80 8.97
C PHE A 56 6.56 2.81 10.14
N VAL A 57 6.83 1.53 9.86
CA VAL A 57 6.94 0.49 10.90
C VAL A 57 8.19 0.69 11.75
N ALA A 58 9.31 1.10 11.13
CA ALA A 58 10.59 1.40 11.77
C ALA A 58 11.15 0.28 12.66
N GLN A 59 10.95 -0.95 12.20
CA GLN A 59 11.61 -2.13 12.76
C GLN A 59 12.77 -2.51 11.84
N TRP A 60 13.90 -1.79 11.95
CA TRP A 60 15.05 -1.87 11.04
C TRP A 60 15.77 -3.22 11.02
N ASN A 61 15.48 -4.11 11.97
CA ASN A 61 16.00 -5.47 11.97
C ASN A 61 15.06 -6.44 11.21
N ASN A 62 13.84 -6.00 10.90
CA ASN A 62 12.81 -6.83 10.30
C ASN A 62 12.66 -6.55 8.79
N TRP A 63 13.52 -7.19 8.01
CA TRP A 63 13.52 -7.11 6.55
C TRP A 63 12.33 -7.82 5.90
N ALA A 64 11.60 -8.67 6.64
CA ALA A 64 10.41 -9.31 6.11
C ALA A 64 9.34 -8.29 5.72
N VAL A 65 9.25 -7.15 6.44
CA VAL A 65 8.28 -6.09 6.15
C VAL A 65 8.46 -5.50 4.74
N PRO A 66 9.58 -4.84 4.40
CA PRO A 66 9.77 -4.27 3.06
C PRO A 66 9.74 -5.33 1.96
N LEU A 67 10.31 -6.52 2.22
CA LEU A 67 10.39 -7.57 1.20
C LEU A 67 9.02 -8.13 0.84
N VAL A 68 8.19 -8.49 1.83
CA VAL A 68 6.86 -9.03 1.59
C VAL A 68 5.96 -7.96 0.96
N ILE A 69 5.92 -6.76 1.52
CA ILE A 69 5.08 -5.66 1.00
C ILE A 69 5.49 -5.29 -0.42
N GLY A 70 6.79 -5.11 -0.69
CA GLY A 70 7.27 -4.76 -2.03
C GLY A 70 7.00 -5.86 -3.05
N ALA A 71 7.34 -7.11 -2.72
CA ALA A 71 7.14 -8.24 -3.63
C ALA A 71 5.66 -8.48 -3.92
N SER A 72 4.80 -8.46 -2.90
CA SER A 72 3.37 -8.63 -3.09
C SER A 72 2.76 -7.50 -3.91
N HIS A 73 3.15 -6.24 -3.65
CA HIS A 73 2.66 -5.10 -4.40
C HIS A 73 2.99 -5.23 -5.89
N PHE A 74 4.24 -5.58 -6.19
CA PHE A 74 4.66 -5.81 -7.56
C PHE A 74 3.83 -6.91 -8.24
N LEU A 75 3.64 -8.05 -7.58
CA LEU A 75 2.92 -9.20 -8.14
C LEU A 75 1.43 -8.90 -8.35
N ILE A 76 0.76 -8.28 -7.39
CA ILE A 76 -0.66 -7.94 -7.46
C ILE A 76 -0.89 -6.91 -8.58
N ASP A 77 -0.11 -5.83 -8.62
CA ASP A 77 -0.23 -4.82 -9.69
C ASP A 77 0.13 -5.41 -11.07
N LEU A 78 1.11 -6.32 -11.13
CA LEU A 78 1.46 -7.02 -12.38
C LEU A 78 0.28 -7.85 -12.87
N VAL A 79 -0.40 -8.59 -12.00
CA VAL A 79 -1.60 -9.37 -12.34
C VAL A 79 -2.71 -8.44 -12.83
N LYS A 80 -3.02 -7.37 -12.09
CA LYS A 80 -4.04 -6.38 -12.48
C LYS A 80 -3.77 -5.78 -13.86
N THR A 81 -2.53 -5.36 -14.10
CA THR A 81 -2.11 -4.74 -15.37
C THR A 81 -2.00 -5.75 -16.51
N HIS A 82 -1.72 -7.02 -16.21
CA HIS A 82 -1.75 -8.10 -17.19
C HIS A 82 -3.17 -8.34 -17.71
N PHE A 83 -4.17 -8.36 -16.82
CA PHE A 83 -5.57 -8.50 -17.18
C PHE A 83 -6.24 -7.19 -17.63
N LYS A 84 -5.49 -6.08 -17.70
CA LYS A 84 -5.97 -4.74 -18.10
C LYS A 84 -7.25 -4.29 -17.35
N ARG A 85 -7.40 -4.70 -16.09
CA ARG A 85 -8.56 -4.34 -15.25
C ARG A 85 -8.44 -2.89 -14.78
N LYS A 86 -9.15 -2.00 -15.46
CA LYS A 86 -9.23 -0.55 -15.14
C LYS A 86 -10.57 -0.14 -14.53
N ASP A 87 -11.52 -1.06 -14.48
CA ASP A 87 -12.85 -0.86 -13.92
C ASP A 87 -12.83 -0.79 -12.39
N LEU A 88 -13.92 -0.29 -11.81
CA LEU A 88 -14.07 -0.15 -10.36
C LEU A 88 -13.90 -1.48 -9.62
N VAL A 89 -14.41 -2.59 -10.18
CA VAL A 89 -14.26 -3.91 -9.55
C VAL A 89 -12.79 -4.33 -9.53
N GLY A 90 -12.09 -4.12 -10.64
CA GLY A 90 -10.63 -4.31 -10.72
C GLY A 90 -9.85 -3.49 -9.69
N PHE A 91 -10.26 -2.25 -9.44
CA PHE A 91 -9.68 -1.41 -8.40
C PHE A 91 -9.98 -1.92 -6.98
N VAL A 92 -11.23 -2.29 -6.68
CA VAL A 92 -11.61 -2.80 -5.36
C VAL A 92 -10.91 -4.12 -5.05
N CYS A 93 -10.88 -5.06 -6.00
CA CYS A 93 -10.19 -6.34 -5.83
C CYS A 93 -8.68 -6.14 -5.59
N ASP A 94 -8.07 -5.17 -6.26
CA ASP A 94 -6.66 -4.82 -6.09
C ASP A 94 -6.37 -4.30 -4.67
N GLN A 95 -7.12 -3.31 -4.19
CA GLN A 95 -6.95 -2.82 -2.80
C GLN A 95 -7.20 -3.92 -1.76
N LEU A 96 -8.21 -4.77 -1.95
CA LEU A 96 -8.49 -5.89 -1.04
C LEU A 96 -7.36 -6.91 -1.00
N ALA A 97 -6.73 -7.19 -2.15
CA ALA A 97 -5.58 -8.09 -2.21
C ALA A 97 -4.39 -7.52 -1.42
N HIS A 98 -4.08 -6.23 -1.58
CA HIS A 98 -3.01 -5.57 -0.81
C HIS A 98 -3.31 -5.55 0.70
N TYR A 99 -4.54 -5.22 1.10
CA TYR A 99 -4.94 -5.26 2.51
C TYR A 99 -4.87 -6.67 3.10
N CYS A 100 -5.22 -7.71 2.33
CA CYS A 100 -5.08 -9.09 2.75
C CYS A 100 -3.63 -9.42 3.09
N VAL A 101 -2.68 -9.02 2.22
CA VAL A 101 -1.24 -9.21 2.49
C VAL A 101 -0.83 -8.46 3.76
N ILE A 102 -1.24 -7.21 3.92
CA ILE A 102 -0.91 -6.40 5.11
C ILE A 102 -1.39 -7.08 6.40
N VAL A 103 -2.64 -7.57 6.41
CA VAL A 103 -3.22 -8.26 7.57
C VAL A 103 -2.50 -9.58 7.84
N VAL A 104 -2.24 -10.39 6.81
CA VAL A 104 -1.54 -11.68 6.95
C VAL A 104 -0.11 -11.48 7.45
N LEU A 105 0.62 -10.51 6.88
CA LEU A 105 1.96 -10.15 7.33
C LEU A 105 1.93 -9.70 8.80
N TRP A 106 0.96 -8.85 9.16
CA TRP A 106 0.80 -8.39 10.53
C TRP A 106 0.51 -9.55 11.50
N LEU A 107 -0.38 -10.48 11.13
CA LEU A 107 -0.70 -11.65 11.94
C LEU A 107 0.52 -12.55 12.16
N ILE A 108 1.27 -12.86 11.11
CA ILE A 108 2.41 -13.79 11.18
C ILE A 108 3.59 -13.17 11.94
N VAL A 109 3.90 -11.91 11.66
CA VAL A 109 5.14 -11.28 12.15
C VAL A 109 4.95 -10.57 13.48
N PHE A 110 3.78 -9.96 13.71
CA PHE A 110 3.59 -9.04 14.83
C PHE A 110 2.56 -9.49 15.86
N ALA A 111 1.55 -10.31 15.53
CA ALA A 111 0.46 -10.59 16.48
C ALA A 111 0.90 -11.29 17.78
N ASN A 112 1.95 -12.11 17.73
CA ASN A 112 2.42 -12.89 18.88
C ASN A 112 3.67 -12.31 19.58
N HIS A 113 4.12 -11.12 19.17
CA HIS A 113 5.37 -10.53 19.67
C HIS A 113 5.12 -9.17 20.32
N ASP A 114 5.81 -8.90 21.43
CA ASP A 114 5.69 -7.64 22.14
C ASP A 114 6.61 -6.57 21.54
N TYR A 115 6.08 -5.85 20.55
CA TYR A 115 6.78 -4.74 19.91
C TYR A 115 6.48 -3.41 20.62
N SER A 116 6.84 -3.32 21.90
CA SER A 116 6.63 -2.12 22.74
C SER A 116 7.32 -0.86 22.19
N GLN A 117 8.33 -1.01 21.32
CA GLN A 117 9.09 0.09 20.73
C GLN A 117 8.50 0.65 19.43
N ALA A 118 7.47 0.02 18.85
CA ALA A 118 6.87 0.47 17.59
C ALA A 118 6.18 1.86 17.71
N ALA A 119 5.88 2.32 18.93
CA ALA A 119 5.27 3.61 19.22
C ALA A 119 6.24 4.82 19.22
N LYS A 120 7.55 4.61 18.98
CA LYS A 120 8.57 5.65 19.20
C LYS A 120 8.62 6.78 18.17
N ILE A 121 8.16 6.57 16.93
CA ILE A 121 8.31 7.59 15.88
C ILE A 121 7.28 8.71 15.99
N LEU A 122 6.01 8.38 16.20
CA LEU A 122 4.91 9.34 16.40
C LEU A 122 3.84 8.66 17.27
N SER A 123 3.02 9.47 17.95
CA SER A 123 1.99 8.97 18.85
C SER A 123 0.95 8.11 18.12
N ALA A 124 0.32 7.17 18.84
CA ALA A 124 -0.72 6.32 18.27
C ALA A 124 -1.90 7.14 17.69
N ASN A 125 -2.25 8.24 18.37
CA ASN A 125 -3.29 9.16 17.93
C ASN A 125 -2.95 9.83 16.59
N PHE A 126 -1.69 10.23 16.39
CA PHE A 126 -1.27 10.81 15.12
C PHE A 126 -1.51 9.83 13.97
N TRP A 127 -1.03 8.59 14.10
CA TRP A 127 -1.18 7.59 13.05
C TRP A 127 -2.64 7.24 12.78
N LEU A 128 -3.44 7.09 13.83
CA LEU A 128 -4.87 6.81 13.69
C LEU A 128 -5.59 7.94 12.93
N ILE A 129 -5.36 9.19 13.34
CA ILE A 129 -5.97 10.37 12.72
C ILE A 129 -5.51 10.50 11.27
N ALA A 130 -4.21 10.48 11.02
CA ALA A 130 -3.66 10.63 9.67
C ALA A 130 -4.18 9.55 8.71
N THR A 131 -4.16 8.28 9.13
CA THR A 131 -4.67 7.16 8.33
C THR A 131 -6.15 7.34 8.02
N THR A 132 -6.96 7.76 9.00
CA THR A 132 -8.39 8.00 8.82
C THR A 132 -8.65 9.12 7.80
N TYR A 133 -7.94 10.25 7.90
CA TYR A 133 -8.06 11.33 6.93
C TYR A 133 -7.71 10.88 5.51
N ILE A 134 -6.59 10.16 5.33
CA ILE A 134 -6.17 9.68 4.00
C ILE A 134 -7.18 8.65 3.47
N ALA A 135 -7.63 7.71 4.31
CA ALA A 135 -8.59 6.67 3.95
C ALA A 135 -9.95 7.24 3.52
N VAL A 136 -10.36 8.39 4.07
CA VAL A 136 -11.62 9.06 3.68
C VAL A 136 -11.42 9.90 2.42
N LEU A 137 -10.35 10.70 2.33
CA LEU A 137 -10.19 11.68 1.25
C LEU A 137 -9.78 11.03 -0.08
N SER A 138 -8.86 10.07 -0.02
CA SER A 138 -8.19 9.55 -1.21
C SER A 138 -9.06 8.63 -2.08
N PRO A 139 -9.67 7.53 -1.57
CA PRO A 139 -10.53 6.67 -2.39
C PRO A 139 -11.80 7.38 -2.86
N THR A 140 -12.32 8.34 -2.08
CA THR A 140 -13.47 9.16 -2.48
C THR A 140 -13.18 9.97 -3.75
N SER A 141 -11.97 10.50 -3.91
CA SER A 141 -11.58 11.22 -5.15
C SER A 141 -11.56 10.32 -6.39
N VAL A 142 -11.17 9.06 -6.24
CA VAL A 142 -11.16 8.05 -7.32
C VAL A 142 -12.58 7.61 -7.66
N LEU A 143 -13.43 7.42 -6.65
CA LEU A 143 -14.85 7.11 -6.83
C LEU A 143 -15.57 8.25 -7.56
N ILE A 144 -15.37 9.50 -7.14
CA ILE A 144 -15.97 10.68 -7.81
C ILE A 144 -15.52 10.77 -9.27
N LYS A 145 -14.21 10.60 -9.55
CA LYS A 145 -13.71 10.56 -10.94
C LYS A 145 -14.37 9.45 -11.76
N SER A 146 -14.63 8.30 -11.15
CA SER A 146 -15.29 7.17 -11.82
C SER A 146 -16.77 7.46 -12.15
N PHE A 147 -17.46 8.24 -11.31
CA PHE A 147 -18.84 8.68 -11.56
C PHE A 147 -18.95 9.84 -12.55
N MET A 148 -17.98 10.77 -12.59
CA MET A 148 -18.02 11.91 -13.53
C MET A 148 -17.65 11.52 -14.97
N HIS A 149 -17.10 10.32 -15.17
CA HIS A 149 -16.80 9.75 -16.50
C HIS A 149 -17.84 8.72 -16.98
N LEU A 150 -18.95 8.54 -16.24
CA LEU A 150 -20.19 7.89 -16.70
C LEU A 150 -21.09 8.92 -17.38
#